data_AF-A0A1H4B8P4-F1
#
_entry.id   AF-A0A1H4B8P4-F1
#
_cell.length_a   1.000
_cell.length_b   1.000
_cell.length_c   1.000
_cell.angle_alpha   90.00
_cell.angle_beta   90.00
_cell.angle_gamma   90.00
#
_symmetry.space_group_name_H-M   'P 1'
#
loop_
_entity.id
_entity.type
_entity.pdbx_description
1 polymer ?
#
loop_
_entity_poly.entity_id
_entity_poly.type
_entity_poly.pdbx_seq_one_letter_code
_entity_poly.pdbx_strand_id
1 'polypeptide(L)' 'MSEAKVTKDMGILEAVEQYPDSVPVFQAFGMHCFGCMAARFENIEQGCAAHGIDADEMVKAINNALSAVK' A
#
# COMPACT_ATOMS: atom_id res chain seq x y z
N MET A 1 3.26 -20.32 -6.86
CA MET A 1 2.35 -19.20 -6.53
C MET A 1 3.25 -18.09 -6.03
N SER A 2 3.31 -16.96 -6.73
CA SER A 2 4.15 -15.83 -6.32
C SER A 2 3.57 -15.26 -5.03
N GLU A 3 4.28 -15.43 -3.92
CA GLU A 3 3.88 -14.93 -2.60
C GLU A 3 3.52 -13.44 -2.68
N ALA A 4 2.35 -13.08 -2.17
CA ALA A 4 1.98 -11.69 -1.92
C ALA A 4 3.06 -11.07 -1.02
N LYS A 5 3.84 -10.15 -1.57
CA LYS A 5 4.99 -9.52 -0.89
C LYS A 5 4.57 -8.44 0.09
N VAL A 6 3.42 -7.82 -0.17
CA VAL A 6 2.83 -6.79 0.68
C VAL A 6 1.57 -7.36 1.34
N THR A 7 1.41 -7.10 2.63
CA THR A 7 0.23 -7.45 3.43
C THR A 7 -0.40 -6.18 4.00
N LYS A 8 -1.68 -6.24 4.40
CA LYS A 8 -2.41 -5.09 4.94
C LYS A 8 -1.89 -4.61 6.30
N ASP A 9 -1.21 -5.48 7.03
CA ASP A 9 -0.58 -5.20 8.32
C ASP A 9 0.76 -4.44 8.19
N MET A 10 1.31 -4.38 6.97
CA MET A 10 2.57 -3.68 6.69
C MET A 10 2.41 -2.17 6.87
N GLY A 11 3.43 -1.52 7.45
CA GLY A 11 3.48 -0.05 7.54
C GLY A 11 3.38 0.59 6.16
N ILE A 12 2.64 1.69 6.02
CA ILE A 12 2.49 2.36 4.71
C ILE A 12 3.84 2.80 4.16
N LEU A 13 4.67 3.44 5.00
CA LEU A 13 6.02 3.84 4.60
C LEU A 13 6.93 2.65 4.37
N GLU A 14 6.85 1.63 5.21
CA GLU A 14 7.63 0.41 5.03
C GLU A 14 7.35 -0.24 3.67
N ALA A 15 6.07 -0.33 3.28
CA ALA A 15 5.66 -0.86 1.98
C ALA A 15 6.19 -0.02 0.81
N VAL A 16 6.15 1.31 0.92
CA VAL A 16 6.64 2.22 -0.11
C VAL A 16 8.17 2.24 -0.20
N GLU A 17 8.87 2.17 0.92
CA GLU A 17 10.34 2.12 0.99
C GLU A 17 10.88 0.80 0.45
N GLN A 18 10.25 -0.33 0.79
CA GLN A 18 10.62 -1.65 0.27
C GLN A 18 10.20 -1.84 -1.19
N TYR A 19 9.05 -1.28 -1.56
CA TYR A 19 8.44 -1.45 -2.87
C TYR A 19 8.07 -0.09 -3.47
N PRO A 20 9.04 0.66 -4.02
CA PRO A 20 8.77 1.96 -4.63
C PRO A 20 7.77 1.86 -5.80
N ASP A 21 7.70 0.72 -6.47
CA ASP A 21 6.72 0.43 -7.53
C ASP A 21 5.28 0.31 -7.02
N SER A 22 5.07 0.24 -5.70
CA SER A 22 3.73 0.30 -5.10
C SER A 22 3.15 1.72 -5.08
N VAL A 23 3.99 2.76 -5.11
CA VAL A 23 3.58 4.17 -5.00
C VAL A 23 2.46 4.55 -5.98
N PRO A 24 2.52 4.20 -7.28
CA PRO A 24 1.44 4.53 -8.21
C PRO A 24 0.10 3.91 -7.82
N VAL A 25 0.10 2.75 -7.17
CA VAL A 25 -1.12 2.09 -6.68
C VAL A 25 -1.69 2.89 -5.51
N PHE A 26 -0.88 3.18 -4.49
CA PHE A 26 -1.32 4.02 -3.37
C PHE A 26 -1.88 5.37 -3.86
N GLN A 27 -1.25 6.01 -4.85
CA GLN A 27 -1.77 7.24 -5.47
C GLN A 27 -3.11 7.01 -6.18
N ALA A 28 -3.25 5.94 -6.97
CA ALA A 28 -4.51 5.61 -7.64
C ALA A 28 -5.69 5.39 -6.67
N PHE A 29 -5.40 4.89 -5.46
CA PHE A 29 -6.39 4.71 -4.39
C PHE A 29 -6.61 5.96 -3.54
N GLY A 30 -5.93 7.09 -3.82
CA GLY A 30 -6.11 8.34 -3.07
C GLY A 30 -5.23 8.46 -1.83
N MET A 31 -4.36 7.47 -1.56
CA MET A 31 -3.42 7.43 -0.44
C MET A 31 -2.13 8.20 -0.75
N HIS A 32 -2.24 9.45 -1.20
CA HIS A 32 -1.10 10.30 -1.57
C HIS A 32 -0.28 10.79 -0.37
N CYS A 33 -0.81 10.63 0.84
CA CYS A 33 -0.35 11.28 2.06
C CYS A 33 0.88 10.60 2.71
N PHE A 34 1.79 10.00 1.95
CA PHE A 34 2.99 9.34 2.49
C PHE A 34 3.88 10.26 3.33
N GLY A 35 3.80 11.58 3.11
CA GLY A 35 4.50 12.61 3.89
C GLY A 35 3.71 13.14 5.10
N CYS A 36 2.46 12.71 5.31
CA CYS A 36 1.67 13.11 6.47
C CYS A 36 2.18 12.38 7.71
N MET A 37 2.19 13.07 8.86
CA MET A 37 2.65 12.49 10.14
C MET A 37 1.87 11.23 10.52
N ALA A 38 0.61 11.11 10.09
CA ALA A 38 -0.23 9.94 10.33
C ALA A 38 0.29 8.68 9.63
N ALA A 39 0.67 8.80 8.34
CA ALA A 39 1.19 7.68 7.55
C ALA A 39 2.47 7.03 8.13
N ARG A 40 3.23 7.77 8.97
CA ARG A 40 4.41 7.27 9.70
C ARG A 40 4.11 6.24 10.77
N PHE A 41 2.88 6.22 11.28
CA PHE A 41 2.48 5.35 12.38
C PHE A 41 1.29 4.46 12.03
N GLU A 42 0.86 4.46 10.77
CA GLU A 42 -0.27 3.67 10.27
C GLU A 42 0.21 2.52 9.37
N ASN A 43 -0.47 1.39 9.49
CA ASN A 43 -0.39 0.32 8.50
C ASN A 43 -1.37 0.57 7.34
N ILE A 44 -1.26 -0.23 6.28
CA ILE A 44 -2.11 -0.10 5.08
C ILE A 44 -3.59 -0.23 5.45
N GLU A 45 -3.97 -1.19 6.31
CA GLU A 45 -5.36 -1.39 6.73
C GLU A 45 -5.95 -0.16 7.44
N GLN A 46 -5.20 0.44 8.37
CA GLN A 46 -5.60 1.62 9.12
C GLN A 46 -5.73 2.85 8.21
N GLY A 47 -4.75 3.08 7.34
CA GLY A 47 -4.83 4.17 6.36
C GLY A 47 -6.02 3.99 5.42
N CYS A 48 -6.26 2.77 4.93
CA CYS A 48 -7.43 2.46 4.12
C CYS A 48 -8.74 2.71 4.88
N ALA A 49 -8.84 2.27 6.15
CA ALA A 49 -10.02 2.45 6.98
C ALA A 49 -10.34 3.94 7.24
N ALA A 50 -9.32 4.78 7.47
CA ALA A 50 -9.48 6.22 7.66
C ALA A 50 -10.00 6.94 6.41
N HIS A 51 -9.78 6.37 5.22
CA HIS A 51 -10.15 6.92 3.92
C HIS A 51 -11.33 6.19 3.26
N GLY A 52 -11.93 5.18 3.92
CA GLY A 52 -13.03 4.38 3.37
C GLY A 52 -12.63 3.52 2.17
N ILE A 53 -11.36 3.13 2.10
CA ILE A 53 -10.79 2.27 1.05
C ILE A 53 -10.80 0.81 1.54
N ASP A 54 -11.01 -0.12 0.61
CA ASP A 54 -10.87 -1.55 0.88
C ASP A 54 -9.38 -1.95 0.88
N ALA A 55 -8.87 -2.34 2.05
CA ALA A 55 -7.48 -2.73 2.23
C ALA A 55 -7.10 -4.01 1.46
N ASP A 56 -8.04 -4.95 1.31
CA ASP A 56 -7.79 -6.19 0.59
C ASP A 56 -7.65 -5.94 -0.91
N GLU A 57 -8.52 -5.10 -1.49
CA GLU A 57 -8.40 -4.67 -2.88
C GLU A 57 -7.11 -3.88 -3.14
N MET A 58 -6.71 -3.03 -2.18
CA MET A 58 -5.47 -2.27 -2.29
C MET A 58 -4.23 -3.17 -2.25
N VAL A 59 -4.14 -4.09 -1.29
CA VAL A 59 -3.02 -5.04 -1.20
C VAL A 59 -2.93 -5.91 -2.45
N LYS A 60 -4.08 -6.34 -2.98
CA LYS A 60 -4.13 -7.09 -4.24
C LYS A 60 -3.63 -6.26 -5.41
N ALA A 61 -4.03 -5.00 -5.53
CA ALA A 61 -3.54 -4.10 -6.57
C ALA A 61 -2.02 -3.85 -6.45
N ILE A 62 -1.50 -3.68 -5.24
CA ILE A 62 -0.06 -3.54 -4.99
C ILE A 62 0.68 -4.79 -5.45
N ASN A 63 0.27 -5.98 -4.99
CA ASN A 63 0.92 -7.23 -5.36
C ASN A 63 0.84 -7.52 -6.86
N ASN A 64 -0.25 -7.12 -7.53
CA ASN A 64 -0.39 -7.20 -8.98
C ASN A 64 0.61 -6.28 -9.69
N ALA A 65 0.77 -5.03 -9.24
CA ALA A 65 1.75 -4.10 -9.80
C ALA A 65 3.18 -4.64 -9.65
N LEU A 66 3.52 -5.16 -8.46
CA LEU A 66 4.84 -5.77 -8.20
C LEU A 66 5.12 -7.05 -9.01
N SER A 67 4.07 -7.72 -9.50
CA SER A 67 4.18 -8.90 -10.35
C SER A 67 4.22 -8.56 -11.85
N ALA A 68 3.68 -7.41 -12.23
CA ALA A 68 3.64 -6.93 -13.62
C ALA A 68 4.93 -6.23 -14.05
N VAL A 69 5.74 -5.75 -13.10
CA VAL A 69 7.11 -5.26 -13.34
C VAL A 69 8.04 -6.47 -13.42
N LYS A 70 8.11 -7.09 -14.60
CA LYS A 70 9.04 -8.19 -14.89
C LYS A 70 9.78 -7.95 -16.20
#